data_AF-A0A485NZS1-F1
#
_entry.id   AF-A0A485NZS1-F1
#
_cell.length_a   1.000
_cell.length_b   1.000
_cell.length_c   1.000
_cell.angle_alpha   90.00
_cell.angle_beta   90.00
_cell.angle_gamma   90.00
#
_symmetry.space_group_name_H-M   'P 1'
#
loop_
_entity.id
_entity.type
_entity.pdbx_description
1 polymer ?
#
loop_
_entity_poly.entity_id
_entity_poly.type
_entity_poly.pdbx_seq_one_letter_code
_entity_poly.pdbx_strand_id
1 'polypeptide(L)' 'MSVFEQGHQFLRERELYLLDLLERIEQELAHGRNSHVTKSSEDTVRLGTLISELEKMAQQPAVELLQDLSDVISK' A
#
# COMPACT_ATOMS: atom_id res chain seq x y z
N MET A 1 9.38 -1.11 -50.67
CA MET A 1 9.49 -0.04 -49.66
C MET A 1 10.86 0.57 -49.72
N SER A 2 10.96 1.89 -49.60
CA SER A 2 12.25 2.58 -49.54
C SER A 2 12.94 2.39 -48.19
N VAL A 3 14.25 2.59 -48.14
CA VAL A 3 15.04 2.58 -46.88
C VAL A 3 14.49 3.57 -45.86
N PHE A 4 14.00 4.72 -46.35
CA PHE A 4 13.39 5.75 -45.52
C PHE A 4 12.08 5.27 -44.87
N GLU A 5 11.20 4.62 -45.64
CA GLU A 5 9.96 4.05 -45.11
C GLU A 5 10.22 2.93 -44.09
N GLN A 6 11.22 2.09 -44.34
CA GLN A 6 11.62 1.03 -43.41
C GLN A 6 12.16 1.60 -42.08
N GLY A 7 12.97 2.65 -42.15
CA GLY A 7 13.46 3.35 -40.95
C GLY A 7 12.31 3.94 -40.12
N HIS A 8 11.33 4.57 -40.78
CA HIS A 8 10.15 5.08 -40.10
C HIS A 8 9.29 3.99 -39.46
N GLN A 9 9.12 2.85 -40.14
CA GLN A 9 8.39 1.72 -39.58
C GLN A 9 9.09 1.16 -38.33
N PHE A 10 10.40 0.96 -38.40
CA PHE A 10 11.20 0.48 -37.26
C PHE A 10 11.07 1.40 -36.04
N LEU A 11 11.12 2.72 -36.25
CA LEU A 11 10.96 3.68 -35.16
C LEU A 11 9.56 3.61 -34.54
N ARG A 12 8.50 3.49 -35.34
CA ARG A 12 7.13 3.34 -34.83
C ARG A 12 6.95 2.08 -34.02
N GLU A 13 7.45 0.94 -34.51
CA GLU A 13 7.38 -0.34 -33.79
C GLU A 13 8.10 -0.25 -32.45
N ARG A 14 9.25 0.41 -32.41
CA ARG A 14 10.02 0.62 -31.19
C ARG A 14 9.34 1.59 -30.22
N GLU A 15 8.76 2.67 -30.73
CA GLU A 15 7.98 3.61 -29.92
C GLU A 15 6.80 2.90 -29.25
N LEU A 16 6.02 2.12 -30.00
CA LEU A 16 4.89 1.36 -29.47
C LEU A 16 5.33 0.35 -28.40
N TYR A 17 6.43 -0.37 -28.62
CA TYR A 17 6.99 -1.27 -27.63
C TYR A 17 7.39 -0.55 -26.33
N LEU A 18 8.02 0.63 -26.44
CA LEU A 18 8.44 1.41 -25.28
C LEU A 18 7.24 1.97 -24.51
N LEU A 19 6.18 2.37 -25.22
CA LEU A 19 4.93 2.83 -24.60
C LEU A 19 4.23 1.70 -23.85
N ASP A 20 4.16 0.49 -24.43
CA ASP A 20 3.60 -0.68 -23.74
C ASP A 20 4.41 -1.03 -22.48
N LEU A 21 5.74 -1.00 -22.56
CA LEU A 21 6.59 -1.22 -21.39
C LEU A 21 6.37 -0.16 -20.30
N LEU A 22 6.23 1.11 -20.69
CA LEU A 22 5.96 2.20 -19.76
C LEU A 22 4.63 2.00 -19.04
N GLU A 23 3.56 1.69 -19.78
CA GLU A 23 2.24 1.42 -19.21
C GLU A 23 2.28 0.27 -18.20
N ARG A 24 2.99 -0.82 -18.51
CA ARG A 24 3.15 -1.96 -17.58
C ARG A 24 3.86 -1.55 -16.29
N ILE A 25 4.92 -0.75 -16.39
CA ILE A 25 5.65 -0.25 -15.22
C ILE A 25 4.77 0.66 -14.37
N GLU A 26 4.01 1.57 -15.01
CA GLU A 26 3.08 2.46 -14.30
C GLU A 26 2.00 1.69 -13.55
N GLN A 27 1.44 0.65 -14.16
CA GLN A 27 0.46 -0.24 -13.52
C GLN A 27 1.05 -0.99 -12.32
N GLU A 28 2.25 -1.56 -12.45
CA GLU A 28 2.95 -2.24 -11.35
C GLU A 28 3.23 -1.28 -10.18
N LEU A 29 3.69 -0.06 -10.47
CA LEU A 29 3.92 0.98 -9.46
C LEU A 29 2.62 1.42 -8.78
N ALA A 30 1.54 1.61 -9.54
CA ALA A 30 0.24 1.97 -8.99
C ALA A 30 -0.30 0.86 -8.09
N HIS A 31 -0.17 -0.41 -8.50
CA HIS A 31 -0.58 -1.56 -7.70
C HIS A 31 0.23 -1.68 -6.41
N GLY A 32 1.56 -1.56 -6.49
CA GLY A 32 2.44 -1.56 -5.33
C GLY A 32 2.11 -0.42 -4.36
N ARG A 33 1.89 0.80 -4.87
CA ARG A 33 1.50 1.94 -4.05
C ARG A 33 0.17 1.70 -3.35
N ASN A 34 -0.82 1.16 -4.05
CA ASN A 34 -2.15 0.93 -3.47
C ASN A 34 -2.14 -0.14 -2.38
N SER A 35 -1.35 -1.21 -2.55
CA SER A 35 -1.19 -2.25 -1.52
C SER A 35 -0.50 -1.70 -0.28
N HIS A 36 0.54 -0.88 -0.44
CA HIS A 36 1.21 -0.20 0.67
C HIS A 36 0.28 0.76 1.42
N VAL A 37 -0.51 1.56 0.69
CA VAL A 37 -1.48 2.49 1.30
C VAL A 37 -2.56 1.73 2.08
N THR A 38 -3.09 0.64 1.51
CA THR A 38 -4.11 -0.18 2.17
C THR A 38 -3.59 -0.77 3.48
N LYS A 39 -2.43 -1.43 3.43
CA LYS A 39 -1.80 -2.01 4.62
C LYS A 39 -1.47 -0.95 5.68
N SER A 40 -0.93 0.19 5.27
CA SER A 40 -0.64 1.29 6.18
C SER A 40 -1.91 1.84 6.82
N SER A 41 -3.03 1.90 6.10
CA SER A 41 -4.31 2.34 6.64
C SER A 41 -4.87 1.33 7.64
N GLU A 42 -4.77 0.03 7.36
CA GLU A 42 -5.17 -1.04 8.28
C GLU A 42 -4.37 -0.99 9.58
N ASP A 43 -3.04 -0.85 9.47
CA ASP A 43 -2.16 -0.69 10.64
C ASP A 43 -2.50 0.58 11.43
N THR A 44 -2.81 1.69 10.75
CA THR A 44 -3.24 2.94 11.41
C THR A 44 -4.54 2.74 12.19
N VAL A 45 -5.54 2.07 11.62
CA VAL A 45 -6.80 1.75 12.31
C VAL A 45 -6.57 0.81 13.49
N ARG A 46 -5.72 -0.21 13.33
CA ARG A 46 -5.38 -1.16 14.40
C ARG A 46 -4.72 -0.44 15.57
N LEU A 47 -3.72 0.40 15.30
CA LEU A 47 -3.03 1.18 16.33
C LEU A 47 -3.96 2.20 16.99
N GLY A 48 -4.82 2.88 16.21
CA GLY A 48 -5.82 3.78 16.77
C GLY A 48 -6.78 3.08 17.73
N THR A 49 -7.22 1.87 17.36
CA THR A 49 -8.08 1.04 18.23
C THR A 49 -7.36 0.67 19.53
N LEU A 50 -6.10 0.23 19.44
CA LEU A 50 -5.29 -0.13 20.59
C LEU A 50 -5.08 1.06 21.54
N ILE A 51 -4.81 2.24 20.98
CA ILE A 51 -4.68 3.48 21.78
C ILE A 51 -5.99 3.78 22.51
N SER A 52 -7.13 3.71 21.84
CA SER A 52 -8.43 3.94 22.48
C SER A 52 -8.76 2.90 23.57
N GLU A 53 -8.38 1.63 23.38
CA GLU A 53 -8.50 0.61 24.42
C GLU A 53 -7.66 0.97 25.65
N LEU A 54 -6.39 1.34 25.45
CA LEU A 54 -5.48 1.75 26.52
C LEU A 54 -5.96 3.01 27.25
N GLU A 55 -6.45 4.02 26.52
CA GLU A 55 -7.00 5.24 27.10
C GLU A 55 -8.23 4.94 27.97
N LYS A 56 -9.11 4.05 27.50
CA LYS A 56 -10.28 3.61 28.29
C LYS A 56 -9.85 2.86 29.55
N MET A 57 -8.87 1.97 29.44
CA MET A 57 -8.35 1.23 30.59
C MET A 57 -7.71 2.15 31.62
N ALA A 58 -6.97 3.18 31.20
CA ALA A 58 -6.39 4.16 32.11
C ALA A 58 -7.43 4.91 32.95
N GLN A 59 -8.70 4.93 32.54
CA GLN A 59 -9.82 5.52 33.28
C GLN A 59 -10.56 4.52 34.19
N GLN A 60 -10.24 3.22 34.14
CA GLN A 60 -10.89 2.19 34.94
C GLN A 60 -10.34 2.14 36.39
N PRO A 61 -11.13 1.61 37.34
CA PRO A 61 -10.64 1.24 38.66
C PRO A 61 -9.48 0.24 38.60
N ALA A 62 -8.53 0.34 39.54
CA ALA A 62 -7.28 -0.42 39.52
C ALA A 62 -7.43 -1.96 39.47
N VAL A 63 -8.54 -2.50 39.99
CA VAL A 63 -8.83 -3.96 39.97
C VAL A 63 -9.20 -4.46 38.57
N GLU A 64 -9.98 -3.67 37.82
CA GLU A 64 -10.42 -4.00 36.46
C GLU A 64 -9.26 -3.82 35.47
N LEU A 65 -8.46 -2.77 35.68
CA LEU A 65 -7.29 -2.43 34.87
C LEU A 65 -6.24 -3.56 34.83
N LEU A 66 -5.98 -4.22 35.96
CA LEU A 66 -4.99 -5.31 36.05
C LEU A 66 -5.38 -6.57 35.28
N GLN A 67 -6.68 -6.80 35.04
CA GLN A 67 -7.18 -7.93 34.26
C GLN A 67 -7.11 -7.61 32.76
N ASP A 68 -7.59 -6.42 32.36
CA ASP A 68 -7.67 -6.00 30.96
C ASP A 68 -6.26 -5.80 30.32
N LEU A 69 -5.23 -5.45 31.10
CA LEU A 69 -3.86 -5.23 30.61
C LEU A 69 -3.20 -6.49 30.04
N SER A 70 -3.50 -7.66 30.60
CA SER A 70 -2.95 -8.93 30.13
C SER A 70 -3.45 -9.30 28.74
N ASP A 71 -4.72 -9.01 28.46
CA ASP A 71 -5.39 -9.37 27.22
C ASP A 71 -5.01 -8.44 26.06
N VAL A 72 -4.76 -7.16 26.36
CA VAL A 72 -4.33 -6.17 25.36
C VAL A 72 -2.87 -6.36 24.93
N ILE A 73 -1.97 -6.73 25.85
CA ILE A 73 -0.55 -6.97 25.54
C ILE A 73 -0.35 -8.23 24.69
N SER A 74 -1.32 -9.15 24.73
CA SER A 74 -1.26 -10.44 24.01
C SER A 74 -1.83 -10.38 22.59
N LYS A 75 -2.40 -9.25 22.16
CA LYS A 75 -2.95 -9.01 20.81
C LYS A 75 -1.94 -8.34 19.89
#